data_AF-A0A2V2Q845-F1
#
_entry.id   AF-A0A2V2Q845-F1
#
_cell.length_a   1.000
_cell.length_b   1.000
_cell.length_c   1.000
_cell.angle_alpha   90.00
_cell.angle_beta   90.00
_cell.angle_gamma   90.00
#
_symmetry.space_group_name_H-M   'P 1'
#
loop_
_entity.id
_entity.type
_entity.pdbx_description
1 polymer ?
#
loop_
_entity_poly.entity_id
_entity_poly.type
_entity_poly.pdbx_seq_one_letter_code
_entity_poly.pdbx_strand_id
1 'polypeptide(L)'
;VPGRPGRLPDPDGGPDSRRNEYLTRALSNAACCAVFNGDLRQAAVLLRRSATPWAAAAAPFITQCDRGTELLLRLERGEWSGLGRESRGLLSGVGTRVDARLVLLHLGLAQGAWEDCVTLQPGLEDMPRVFSQFPYEVSAAGLRIRMAVARQNTAEAVASADRIWHRLRAKGVWVWAGHAAPWAVEAWLLAGREDTARAAVAEFAAG
;
A
#
# COMPACT_ATOMS: atom_id res chain seq x y z
N VAL A 1 -2.96 35.70 -1.48
CA VAL A 1 -3.20 34.24 -1.49
C VAL A 1 -1.88 33.55 -1.80
N PRO A 2 -1.12 33.10 -0.79
CA PRO A 2 0.13 32.38 -1.02
C PRO A 2 -0.17 31.00 -1.64
N GLY A 3 0.48 30.72 -2.77
CA GLY A 3 0.72 29.36 -3.26
C GLY A 3 -0.47 28.62 -3.86
N ARG A 4 -1.05 29.12 -4.96
CA ARG A 4 -1.59 28.16 -5.95
C ARG A 4 -0.42 27.24 -6.31
N PRO A 5 -0.53 25.90 -6.16
CA PRO A 5 0.54 25.02 -6.63
C PRO A 5 0.79 25.37 -8.09
N GLY A 6 2.02 25.80 -8.40
CA GLY A 6 2.42 26.07 -9.77
C GLY A 6 2.03 24.86 -10.64
N ARG A 7 1.65 25.11 -11.90
CA ARG A 7 1.45 23.99 -12.84
C ARG A 7 2.68 23.09 -12.74
N LEU A 8 2.45 21.81 -12.45
CA LEU A 8 3.51 20.81 -12.44
C LEU A 8 4.31 20.96 -13.74
N PRO A 9 5.66 20.87 -13.68
CA PRO A 9 6.49 20.98 -14.86
C PRO A 9 5.97 20.06 -15.96
N ASP A 10 6.01 20.54 -17.20
CA ASP A 10 5.63 19.73 -18.35
C ASP A 10 6.52 18.47 -18.40
N PRO A 11 5.94 17.25 -18.31
CA PRO A 11 6.70 16.01 -18.43
C PRO A 11 7.41 15.86 -19.79
N ASP A 12 7.00 16.62 -20.81
CA ASP A 12 7.61 16.63 -22.13
C ASP A 12 8.62 17.78 -22.32
N GLY A 13 8.94 18.53 -21.27
CA GLY A 13 9.70 19.78 -21.28
C GLY A 13 11.21 19.71 -21.60
N GLY A 14 11.65 18.68 -22.32
CA GLY A 14 13.03 18.54 -22.83
C GLY A 14 13.94 17.59 -22.05
N PRO A 15 15.20 17.42 -22.49
CA PRO A 15 16.11 16.36 -22.06
C PRO A 15 16.88 16.65 -20.75
N ASP A 16 16.40 17.56 -19.89
CA ASP A 16 17.06 17.80 -18.60
C ASP A 16 16.91 16.58 -17.69
N SER A 17 17.96 15.77 -17.65
CA SER A 17 18.02 14.50 -16.92
C SER A 17 17.67 14.66 -15.44
N ARG A 18 18.16 15.72 -14.78
CA ARG A 18 17.95 15.91 -13.34
C ARG A 18 16.51 16.33 -13.05
N ARG A 19 15.95 17.22 -13.86
CA ARG A 19 14.53 17.59 -13.77
C ARG A 19 13.64 16.36 -14.00
N ASN A 20 13.93 15.57 -15.03
CA ASN A 20 13.14 14.40 -15.39
C ASN A 20 13.20 13.32 -14.30
N GLU A 21 14.37 13.11 -13.69
CA GLU A 21 14.51 12.19 -12.54
C GLU A 21 13.60 12.60 -11.37
N TYR A 22 13.68 13.87 -10.93
CA TYR A 22 12.87 14.34 -9.81
C TYR A 22 11.38 14.35 -10.12
N LEU A 23 11.00 14.70 -11.36
CA LEU A 23 9.61 14.69 -11.79
C LEU A 23 9.04 13.26 -11.80
N THR A 24 9.74 12.29 -12.40
CA THR A 24 9.34 10.88 -12.38
C THR A 24 9.20 10.40 -10.94
N ARG A 25 10.20 10.66 -10.07
CA ARG A 25 10.12 10.30 -8.65
C ARG A 25 8.92 10.90 -7.93
N ALA A 26 8.64 12.18 -8.13
CA ALA A 26 7.52 12.86 -7.49
C ALA A 26 6.17 12.28 -7.94
N LEU A 27 6.00 12.04 -9.24
CA LEU A 27 4.77 11.50 -9.81
C LEU A 27 4.54 10.05 -9.39
N SER A 28 5.57 9.20 -9.46
CA SER A 28 5.53 7.80 -9.02
C SER A 28 5.19 7.67 -7.53
N ASN A 29 5.84 8.46 -6.68
CA ASN A 29 5.56 8.45 -5.24
C ASN A 29 4.13 8.92 -4.96
N ALA A 30 3.67 9.98 -5.63
CA ALA A 30 2.30 10.47 -5.48
C ALA A 30 1.28 9.44 -5.96
N ALA A 31 1.57 8.69 -7.02
CA ALA A 31 0.73 7.61 -7.51
C ALA A 31 0.58 6.49 -6.47
N CYS A 32 1.71 6.02 -5.92
CA CYS A 32 1.72 5.00 -4.87
C CYS A 32 0.91 5.44 -3.65
N CYS A 33 1.11 6.67 -3.17
CA CYS A 33 0.28 7.23 -2.09
C CYS A 33 -1.20 7.29 -2.45
N ALA A 34 -1.55 7.66 -3.68
CA ALA A 34 -2.95 7.72 -4.12
C ALA A 34 -3.61 6.33 -4.14
N VAL A 35 -2.86 5.26 -4.46
CA VAL A 35 -3.37 3.88 -4.32
C VAL A 35 -3.72 3.57 -2.87
N PHE A 36 -2.79 3.77 -1.93
CA PHE A 36 -3.02 3.47 -0.50
C PHE A 36 -4.10 4.34 0.15
N ASN A 37 -4.36 5.52 -0.38
CA ASN A 37 -5.41 6.41 0.09
C ASN A 37 -6.77 6.13 -0.58
N GLY A 38 -6.85 5.21 -1.55
CA GLY A 38 -8.07 4.86 -2.27
C GLY A 38 -8.45 5.82 -3.41
N ASP A 39 -7.65 6.83 -3.76
CA ASP A 39 -7.89 7.67 -4.95
C ASP A 39 -7.33 7.00 -6.22
N LEU A 40 -7.99 5.89 -6.59
CA LEU A 40 -7.56 5.02 -7.69
C LEU A 40 -7.60 5.72 -9.06
N ARG A 41 -8.40 6.78 -9.19
CA ARG A 41 -8.45 7.60 -10.41
C ARG A 41 -7.20 8.48 -10.50
N GLN A 42 -6.87 9.17 -9.42
CA GLN A 42 -5.67 10.02 -9.37
C GLN A 42 -4.39 9.18 -9.47
N ALA A 43 -4.33 8.00 -8.85
CA ALA A 43 -3.22 7.06 -8.97
C ALA A 43 -2.92 6.74 -10.45
N ALA A 44 -3.94 6.36 -11.23
CA ALA A 44 -3.77 6.05 -12.64
C ALA A 44 -3.36 7.26 -13.49
N VAL A 45 -3.86 8.46 -13.17
CA VAL A 45 -3.42 9.69 -13.85
C VAL A 45 -1.94 9.94 -13.56
N LEU A 46 -1.50 9.77 -12.32
CA LEU A 46 -0.11 10.00 -11.92
C LEU A 46 0.85 8.98 -12.51
N LEU A 47 0.49 7.68 -12.54
CA LEU A 47 1.29 6.64 -13.22
C LEU A 47 1.46 6.92 -14.72
N ARG A 48 0.38 7.33 -15.40
CA ARG A 48 0.51 7.72 -16.82
C ARG A 48 1.44 8.92 -17.01
N ARG A 49 1.46 9.84 -16.05
CA ARG A 49 2.32 11.03 -16.12
C ARG A 49 3.77 10.74 -15.72
N SER A 50 4.04 9.74 -14.88
CA SER A 50 5.41 9.34 -14.52
C SER A 50 6.12 8.62 -15.68
N ALA A 51 5.35 7.94 -16.54
CA ALA A 51 5.82 7.20 -17.72
C ALA A 51 6.23 8.09 -18.91
N THR A 52 7.10 9.07 -18.67
CA THR A 52 7.66 9.94 -19.72
C THR A 52 8.64 9.17 -20.63
N PRO A 53 8.91 9.65 -21.87
CA PRO A 53 9.92 9.02 -22.74
C PRO A 53 11.32 8.91 -22.11
N TRP A 54 11.61 9.76 -21.13
CA TRP A 54 12.91 9.85 -20.46
C TRP A 54 12.96 9.08 -19.14
N ALA A 55 11.81 8.64 -18.61
CA ALA A 55 11.69 8.10 -17.25
C ALA A 55 12.61 6.90 -17.00
N ALA A 56 12.67 5.95 -17.93
CA ALA A 56 13.49 4.76 -17.79
C ALA A 56 15.00 5.07 -17.78
N ALA A 57 15.43 6.11 -18.51
CA ALA A 57 16.82 6.55 -18.56
C ALA A 57 17.18 7.42 -17.35
N ALA A 58 16.28 8.33 -16.93
CA ALA A 58 16.53 9.27 -15.85
C ALA A 58 16.35 8.65 -14.45
N ALA A 59 15.37 7.75 -14.29
CA ALA A 59 15.02 7.14 -13.01
C ALA A 59 14.64 5.65 -13.18
N PRO A 60 15.60 4.77 -13.56
CA PRO A 60 15.33 3.37 -13.87
C PRO A 60 14.71 2.59 -12.71
N PHE A 61 15.20 2.81 -11.48
CA PHE A 61 14.67 2.16 -10.28
C PHE A 61 13.22 2.59 -9.99
N ILE A 62 12.92 3.89 -10.10
CA ILE A 62 11.57 4.41 -9.87
C ILE A 62 10.59 3.87 -10.94
N THR A 63 11.01 3.86 -12.20
CA THR A 63 10.23 3.27 -13.30
C THR A 63 9.96 1.77 -13.06
N GLN A 64 10.86 1.06 -12.39
CA GLN A 64 10.61 -0.32 -11.97
C GLN A 64 9.54 -0.38 -10.87
N CYS A 65 9.60 0.49 -9.85
CA CYS A 65 8.61 0.57 -8.78
C CYS A 65 7.19 0.88 -9.28
N ASP A 66 7.05 1.67 -10.36
CA ASP A 66 5.74 1.94 -10.98
C ASP A 66 5.02 0.66 -11.41
N ARG A 67 5.76 -0.38 -11.81
CA ARG A 67 5.17 -1.69 -12.13
C ARG A 67 4.52 -2.35 -10.92
N GLY A 68 5.14 -2.22 -9.74
CA GLY A 68 4.56 -2.71 -8.48
C GLY A 68 3.32 -1.91 -8.09
N THR A 69 3.38 -0.59 -8.22
CA THR A 69 2.25 0.31 -7.96
C THR A 69 1.06 0.00 -8.87
N GLU A 70 1.29 -0.32 -10.14
CA GLU A 70 0.25 -0.75 -11.09
C GLU A 70 -0.43 -2.05 -10.65
N LEU A 71 0.32 -3.02 -10.09
CA LEU A 71 -0.29 -4.23 -9.53
C LEU A 71 -1.25 -3.92 -8.38
N LEU A 72 -0.85 -3.03 -7.47
CA LEU A 72 -1.70 -2.59 -6.35
C LEU A 72 -2.93 -1.84 -6.84
N LEU A 73 -2.76 -0.95 -7.84
CA LEU A 73 -3.88 -0.24 -8.44
C LEU A 73 -4.91 -1.23 -9.04
N ARG A 74 -4.46 -2.23 -9.79
CA ARG A 74 -5.32 -3.27 -10.35
C ARG A 74 -6.01 -4.11 -9.29
N LEU A 75 -5.29 -4.44 -8.22
CA LEU A 75 -5.87 -5.12 -7.06
C LEU A 75 -7.05 -4.34 -6.48
N GLU A 76 -6.83 -3.06 -6.17
CA GLU A 76 -7.84 -2.18 -5.55
C GLU A 76 -9.04 -1.90 -6.48
N ARG A 77 -8.84 -1.98 -7.81
CA ARG A 77 -9.94 -1.85 -8.79
C ARG A 77 -10.74 -3.13 -9.03
N GLY A 78 -10.32 -4.27 -8.46
CA GLY A 78 -10.93 -5.55 -8.76
C GLY A 78 -10.50 -6.15 -10.10
N GLU A 79 -9.45 -5.63 -10.74
CA GLU A 79 -8.93 -6.06 -12.05
C GLU A 79 -8.00 -7.29 -11.89
N TRP A 80 -8.53 -8.37 -11.30
CA TRP A 80 -7.73 -9.50 -10.83
C TRP A 80 -7.34 -10.52 -11.90
N SER A 81 -7.90 -10.41 -13.11
CA SER A 81 -7.57 -11.30 -14.22
C SER A 81 -6.06 -11.21 -14.53
N GLY A 82 -5.36 -12.36 -14.51
CA GLY A 82 -3.92 -12.45 -14.72
C GLY A 82 -3.03 -11.95 -13.57
N LEU A 83 -3.59 -11.18 -12.63
CA LEU A 83 -2.85 -10.40 -11.64
C LEU A 83 -1.92 -11.26 -10.76
N GLY A 84 -2.37 -12.44 -10.32
CA GLY A 84 -1.54 -13.34 -9.50
C GLY A 84 -0.32 -13.90 -10.26
N ARG A 85 -0.46 -14.19 -11.56
CA ARG A 85 0.65 -14.67 -12.40
C ARG A 85 1.69 -13.57 -12.58
N GLU A 86 1.23 -12.36 -12.90
CA GLU A 86 2.08 -11.19 -13.09
C GLU A 86 2.82 -10.81 -11.80
N SER A 87 2.11 -10.83 -10.66
CA SER A 87 2.71 -10.57 -9.34
C SER A 87 3.81 -11.58 -9.00
N ARG A 88 3.59 -12.88 -9.24
CA ARG A 88 4.65 -13.89 -9.06
C ARG A 88 5.90 -13.60 -9.90
N GLY A 89 5.71 -13.14 -11.14
CA GLY A 89 6.82 -12.76 -12.02
C GLY A 89 7.66 -11.58 -11.49
N LEU A 90 7.10 -10.76 -10.59
CA LEU A 90 7.75 -9.56 -10.04
C LEU A 90 8.29 -9.73 -8.61
N LEU A 91 8.17 -10.93 -8.01
CA LEU A 91 8.67 -11.22 -6.66
C LEU A 91 10.21 -11.15 -6.54
N SER A 92 10.95 -11.44 -7.61
CA SER A 92 12.41 -11.36 -7.60
C SER A 92 12.93 -9.92 -7.69
N GLY A 93 12.12 -8.98 -8.19
CA GLY A 93 12.52 -7.60 -8.44
C GLY A 93 12.68 -6.76 -7.18
N VAL A 94 13.83 -6.10 -7.02
CA VAL A 94 14.15 -5.28 -5.83
C VAL A 94 13.11 -4.17 -5.61
N GLY A 95 12.66 -3.49 -6.68
CA GLY A 95 11.69 -2.39 -6.60
C GLY A 95 10.21 -2.79 -6.62
N THR A 96 9.89 -4.08 -6.80
CA THR A 96 8.50 -4.55 -7.02
C THR A 96 8.07 -5.67 -6.07
N ARG A 97 9.03 -6.32 -5.40
CA ARG A 97 8.79 -7.51 -4.58
C ARG A 97 7.71 -7.29 -3.53
N VAL A 98 7.72 -6.14 -2.89
CA VAL A 98 6.84 -5.83 -1.75
C VAL A 98 5.41 -5.63 -2.23
N ASP A 99 5.21 -4.88 -3.32
CA ASP A 99 3.90 -4.71 -3.96
C ASP A 99 3.35 -6.05 -4.43
N ALA A 100 4.17 -6.82 -5.17
CA ALA A 100 3.80 -8.12 -5.69
C ALA A 100 3.40 -9.10 -4.57
N ARG A 101 4.16 -9.11 -3.46
CA ARG A 101 3.86 -9.94 -2.30
C ARG A 101 2.54 -9.52 -1.65
N LEU A 102 2.31 -8.22 -1.48
CA LEU A 102 1.06 -7.71 -0.90
C LEU A 102 -0.14 -8.13 -1.77
N VAL A 103 -0.04 -7.99 -3.10
CA VAL A 103 -1.09 -8.44 -4.03
C VAL A 103 -1.36 -9.94 -3.91
N LEU A 104 -0.32 -10.77 -3.85
CA LEU A 104 -0.49 -12.22 -3.69
C LEU A 104 -1.15 -12.58 -2.36
N LEU A 105 -0.84 -11.87 -1.27
CA LEU A 105 -1.49 -12.08 0.02
C LEU A 105 -2.99 -11.72 -0.05
N HIS A 106 -3.35 -10.60 -0.69
CA HIS A 106 -4.75 -10.23 -0.89
C HIS A 106 -5.52 -11.26 -1.72
N LEU A 107 -4.92 -11.71 -2.83
CA LEU A 107 -5.54 -12.72 -3.70
C LEU A 107 -5.67 -14.07 -2.98
N GLY A 108 -4.63 -14.50 -2.26
CA GLY A 108 -4.66 -15.74 -1.48
C GLY A 108 -5.73 -15.70 -0.39
N LEU A 109 -5.86 -14.58 0.33
CA LEU A 109 -6.91 -14.36 1.32
C LEU A 109 -8.31 -14.44 0.68
N ALA A 110 -8.50 -13.84 -0.49
CA ALA A 110 -9.78 -13.88 -1.19
C ALA A 110 -10.14 -15.29 -1.71
N GLN A 111 -9.14 -16.11 -2.04
CA GLN A 111 -9.31 -17.47 -2.55
C GLN A 111 -9.37 -18.53 -1.44
N GLY A 112 -9.10 -18.16 -0.19
CA GLY A 112 -8.92 -19.10 0.90
C GLY A 112 -7.64 -19.94 0.80
N ALA A 113 -6.65 -19.50 0.02
CA ALA A 113 -5.35 -20.15 -0.12
C ALA A 113 -4.44 -19.81 1.08
N TRP A 114 -4.77 -20.34 2.25
CA TRP A 114 -4.20 -19.93 3.53
C TRP A 114 -2.72 -20.28 3.68
N GLU A 115 -2.30 -21.45 3.19
CA GLU A 115 -0.91 -21.92 3.26
C GLU A 115 0.03 -21.02 2.44
N ASP A 116 -0.42 -20.60 1.27
CA ASP A 116 0.27 -19.62 0.44
C ASP A 116 0.41 -18.28 1.16
N CYS A 117 -0.65 -17.85 1.86
CA CYS A 117 -0.62 -16.60 2.64
C CYS A 117 0.38 -16.65 3.79
N VAL A 118 0.48 -17.78 4.50
CA VAL A 118 1.45 -17.94 5.59
C VAL A 118 2.88 -17.86 5.07
N THR A 119 3.17 -18.54 3.95
CA THR A 119 4.51 -18.55 3.33
C THR A 119 4.91 -17.18 2.80
N LEU A 120 3.94 -16.38 2.36
CA LEU A 120 4.15 -15.06 1.78
C LEU A 120 4.10 -13.91 2.80
N GLN A 121 3.75 -14.15 4.07
CA GLN A 121 3.72 -13.07 5.06
C GLN A 121 5.12 -12.48 5.22
N PRO A 122 5.31 -11.16 5.00
CA PRO A 122 6.60 -10.54 5.17
C PRO A 122 7.02 -10.55 6.65
N GLY A 123 8.26 -10.97 6.91
CA GLY A 123 8.93 -10.67 8.17
C GLY A 123 9.19 -9.16 8.30
N LEU A 124 9.48 -8.68 9.51
CA LEU A 124 9.86 -7.27 9.69
C LEU A 124 11.14 -6.93 8.92
N GLU A 125 12.06 -7.88 8.75
CA GLU A 125 13.25 -7.73 7.92
C GLU A 125 12.99 -7.64 6.41
N ASP A 126 11.84 -8.14 5.94
CA ASP A 126 11.47 -8.17 4.53
C ASP A 126 10.87 -6.85 4.02
N MET A 127 10.51 -5.95 4.93
CA MET A 127 9.90 -4.67 4.57
C MET A 127 10.96 -3.74 3.97
N PRO A 128 10.67 -3.05 2.86
CA PRO A 128 11.68 -2.31 2.09
C PRO A 128 12.27 -1.21 2.96
N ARG A 129 13.58 -1.17 3.17
CA ARG A 129 14.24 -0.14 4.01
C ARG A 129 14.25 1.27 3.41
N VAL A 130 13.57 1.45 2.29
CA VAL A 130 13.56 2.66 1.47
C VAL A 130 12.11 3.06 1.22
N PHE A 131 11.79 4.34 1.47
CA PHE A 131 10.54 5.08 1.27
C PHE A 131 9.20 4.41 1.67
N SER A 132 8.38 5.17 2.42
CA SER A 132 7.00 4.85 2.85
C SER A 132 6.73 3.40 3.27
N GLN A 133 7.57 2.81 4.14
CA GLN A 133 7.32 1.50 4.76
C GLN A 133 5.95 1.38 5.43
N PHE A 134 5.45 2.49 5.94
CA PHE A 134 4.31 2.52 6.84
C PHE A 134 2.98 2.10 6.19
N PRO A 135 2.55 2.62 5.02
CA PRO A 135 1.36 2.11 4.34
C PRO A 135 1.42 0.60 4.05
N TYR A 136 2.59 0.07 3.68
CA TYR A 136 2.77 -1.38 3.50
C TYR A 136 2.64 -2.15 4.81
N GLU A 137 3.23 -1.64 5.91
CA GLU A 137 3.11 -2.23 7.25
C GLU A 137 1.65 -2.29 7.69
N VAL A 138 0.91 -1.20 7.51
CA VAL A 138 -0.52 -1.12 7.85
C VAL A 138 -1.33 -2.09 6.99
N SER A 139 -1.05 -2.15 5.69
CA SER A 139 -1.74 -3.08 4.77
C SER A 139 -1.49 -4.54 5.14
N ALA A 140 -0.24 -4.90 5.39
CA ALA A 140 0.14 -6.25 5.83
C ALA A 140 -0.50 -6.62 7.19
N ALA A 141 -0.55 -5.67 8.13
CA ALA A 141 -1.24 -5.86 9.40
C ALA A 141 -2.75 -6.08 9.20
N GLY A 142 -3.40 -5.31 8.33
CA GLY A 142 -4.80 -5.50 7.97
C GLY A 142 -5.08 -6.90 7.44
N LEU A 143 -4.25 -7.40 6.51
CA LEU A 143 -4.34 -8.78 6.01
C LEU A 143 -4.14 -9.81 7.11
N ARG A 144 -3.17 -9.61 8.00
CA ARG A 144 -2.93 -10.52 9.12
C ARG A 144 -4.14 -10.58 10.06
N ILE A 145 -4.74 -9.44 10.38
CA ILE A 145 -5.95 -9.38 11.21
C ILE A 145 -7.09 -10.12 10.51
N ARG A 146 -7.32 -9.87 9.21
CA ARG A 146 -8.32 -10.56 8.40
C ARG A 146 -8.16 -12.07 8.42
N MET A 147 -6.94 -12.55 8.20
CA MET A 147 -6.64 -13.98 8.24
C MET A 147 -6.91 -14.57 9.62
N ALA A 148 -6.52 -13.89 10.69
CA ALA A 148 -6.77 -14.34 12.05
C ALA A 148 -8.26 -14.40 12.37
N VAL A 149 -9.03 -13.37 11.96
CA VAL A 149 -10.50 -13.34 12.07
C VAL A 149 -11.14 -14.51 11.29
N ALA A 150 -10.76 -14.71 10.03
CA ALA A 150 -11.29 -15.79 9.20
C ALA A 150 -11.01 -17.18 9.77
N ARG A 151 -9.90 -17.34 10.52
CA ARG A 151 -9.52 -18.58 11.21
C ARG A 151 -10.06 -18.68 12.63
N GLN A 152 -10.90 -17.74 13.07
CA GLN A 152 -11.40 -17.64 14.45
C GLN A 152 -10.28 -17.58 15.50
N ASN A 153 -9.09 -17.10 15.11
CA ASN A 153 -7.98 -16.86 16.01
C ASN A 153 -8.08 -15.45 16.61
N THR A 154 -9.04 -15.24 17.50
CA THR A 154 -9.32 -13.93 18.12
C THR A 154 -8.10 -13.35 18.83
N ALA A 155 -7.29 -14.18 19.49
CA ALA A 155 -6.09 -13.72 20.20
C ALA A 155 -5.06 -13.08 19.27
N GLU A 156 -4.78 -13.70 18.12
CA GLU A 156 -3.87 -13.15 17.12
C GLU A 156 -4.43 -11.89 16.43
N ALA A 157 -5.73 -11.89 16.16
CA ALA A 157 -6.42 -10.75 15.56
C ALA A 157 -6.28 -9.51 16.46
N VAL A 158 -6.59 -9.65 17.76
CA VAL A 158 -6.46 -8.57 18.75
C VAL A 158 -5.02 -8.12 18.91
N ALA A 159 -4.07 -9.05 19.07
CA ALA A 159 -2.66 -8.69 19.22
C ALA A 159 -2.12 -7.92 18.01
N SER A 160 -2.54 -8.31 16.81
CA SER A 160 -2.17 -7.61 15.57
C SER A 160 -2.83 -6.23 15.48
N ALA A 161 -4.10 -6.12 15.85
CA ALA A 161 -4.85 -4.87 15.90
C ALA A 161 -4.24 -3.87 16.89
N ASP A 162 -3.98 -4.30 18.14
CA ASP A 162 -3.37 -3.45 19.17
C ASP A 162 -1.99 -2.94 18.73
N ARG A 163 -1.16 -3.81 18.14
CA ARG A 163 0.16 -3.45 17.65
C ARG A 163 0.10 -2.40 16.54
N ILE A 164 -0.73 -2.61 15.51
CA ILE A 164 -0.78 -1.66 14.38
C ILE A 164 -1.43 -0.35 14.80
N TRP A 165 -2.43 -0.39 15.70
CA TRP A 165 -3.07 0.83 16.19
C TRP A 165 -2.11 1.68 17.02
N HIS A 166 -1.28 1.05 17.87
CA HIS A 166 -0.20 1.74 18.56
C HIS A 166 0.79 2.41 17.60
N ARG A 167 1.15 1.72 16.50
CA ARG A 167 2.02 2.26 15.45
C ARG A 167 1.39 3.44 14.72
N LEU A 168 0.09 3.37 14.41
CA LEU A 168 -0.70 4.46 13.82
C LEU A 168 -0.68 5.72 14.70
N ARG A 169 -0.94 5.55 16.01
CA ARG A 169 -0.86 6.63 17.00
C ARG A 169 0.52 7.28 17.04
N ALA A 170 1.57 6.46 17.12
CA ALA A 170 2.94 6.96 17.19
C ALA A 170 3.36 7.70 15.89
N LYS A 171 2.83 7.25 14.74
CA LYS A 171 3.16 7.85 13.44
C LYS A 171 2.36 9.12 13.16
N GLY A 172 1.11 9.19 13.61
CA GLY A 172 0.20 10.33 13.42
C GLY A 172 -0.27 10.56 11.98
N VAL A 173 -0.07 9.59 11.07
CA VAL A 173 -0.51 9.69 9.67
C VAL A 173 -1.67 8.74 9.44
N TRP A 174 -2.88 9.22 9.74
CA TRP A 174 -4.10 8.42 9.77
C TRP A 174 -4.64 8.05 8.40
N VAL A 175 -4.32 8.81 7.34
CA VAL A 175 -4.78 8.52 5.97
C VAL A 175 -4.43 7.09 5.50
N TRP A 176 -3.37 6.50 6.05
CA TRP A 176 -2.95 5.13 5.72
C TRP A 176 -3.63 4.03 6.54
N ALA A 177 -4.42 4.38 7.54
CA ALA A 177 -5.09 3.41 8.41
C ALA A 177 -6.16 2.59 7.68
N GLY A 178 -6.63 3.03 6.51
CA GLY A 178 -7.79 2.45 5.81
C GLY A 178 -7.71 0.93 5.59
N HIS A 179 -6.53 0.37 5.34
CA HIS A 179 -6.38 -1.07 5.12
C HIS A 179 -6.42 -1.91 6.40
N ALA A 180 -6.15 -1.32 7.58
CA ALA A 180 -6.19 -2.02 8.86
C ALA A 180 -7.40 -1.65 9.72
N ALA A 181 -7.91 -0.43 9.63
CA ALA A 181 -8.88 0.10 10.58
C ALA A 181 -10.19 -0.69 10.66
N PRO A 182 -10.87 -1.04 9.54
CA PRO A 182 -12.08 -1.86 9.61
C PRO A 182 -11.85 -3.20 10.31
N TRP A 183 -10.68 -3.81 10.07
CA TRP A 183 -10.35 -5.14 10.58
C TRP A 183 -9.86 -5.12 12.03
N ALA A 184 -9.19 -4.05 12.45
CA ALA A 184 -8.86 -3.82 13.85
C ALA A 184 -10.14 -3.68 14.69
N VAL A 185 -11.12 -2.91 14.20
CA VAL A 185 -12.46 -2.80 14.79
C VAL A 185 -13.12 -4.16 14.91
N GLU A 186 -13.17 -4.93 13.82
CA GLU A 186 -13.73 -6.29 13.82
C GLU A 186 -13.06 -7.20 14.87
N ALA A 187 -11.74 -7.18 14.94
CA ALA A 187 -10.98 -7.98 15.91
C ALA A 187 -11.31 -7.63 17.36
N TRP A 188 -11.45 -6.33 17.69
CA TRP A 188 -11.82 -5.90 19.03
C TRP A 188 -13.29 -6.25 19.36
N LEU A 189 -14.21 -6.13 18.40
CA LEU A 189 -15.61 -6.52 18.60
C LEU A 189 -15.75 -8.02 18.86
N LEU A 190 -15.03 -8.87 18.11
CA LEU A 190 -14.98 -10.32 18.33
C LEU A 190 -14.43 -10.70 19.72
N ALA A 191 -13.62 -9.82 20.32
CA ALA A 191 -13.08 -9.99 21.66
C ALA A 191 -13.94 -9.32 22.76
N GLY A 192 -15.10 -8.76 22.42
CA GLY A 192 -15.96 -8.04 23.36
C GLY A 192 -15.41 -6.67 23.81
N ARG A 193 -14.43 -6.11 23.10
CA ARG A 193 -13.79 -4.81 23.42
C ARG A 193 -14.48 -3.64 22.71
N GLU A 194 -15.79 -3.51 22.89
CA GLU A 194 -16.62 -2.50 22.21
C GLU A 194 -16.14 -1.06 22.45
N ASP A 195 -15.73 -0.71 23.67
CA ASP A 195 -15.24 0.62 23.98
C ASP A 195 -13.92 0.94 23.25
N THR A 196 -13.04 -0.07 23.09
CA THR A 196 -11.81 0.09 22.30
C THR A 196 -12.15 0.35 20.83
N ALA A 197 -13.08 -0.44 20.26
CA ALA A 197 -13.52 -0.28 18.89
C ALA A 197 -14.14 1.11 18.64
N ARG A 198 -15.02 1.57 19.55
CA ARG A 198 -15.65 2.90 19.47
C ARG A 198 -14.63 4.03 19.54
N ALA A 199 -13.67 3.93 20.47
CA ALA A 199 -12.59 4.90 20.58
C ALA A 199 -11.72 4.94 19.33
N ALA A 200 -11.39 3.78 18.75
CA ALA A 200 -10.62 3.69 17.52
C ALA A 200 -11.35 4.33 16.32
N VAL A 201 -12.66 4.11 16.17
CA VAL A 201 -13.45 4.78 15.12
C VAL A 201 -13.41 6.30 15.28
N ALA A 202 -13.60 6.81 16.50
CA ALA A 202 -13.56 8.24 16.78
C ALA A 202 -12.17 8.84 16.50
N GLU A 203 -11.11 8.13 16.90
CA GLU A 203 -9.73 8.53 16.67
C GLU A 203 -9.38 8.57 15.18
N PHE A 204 -9.78 7.55 14.42
CA PHE A 204 -9.56 7.52 12.98
C PHE A 204 -10.33 8.61 12.24
N ALA A 205 -11.57 8.91 12.66
CA ALA A 205 -12.37 9.98 12.06
C ALA A 205 -11.82 11.39 12.35
N ALA A 206 -11.07 11.56 13.44
CA ALA A 206 -10.49 12.85 13.83
C ALA A 206 -9.13 13.15 13.17
N GLY A 207 -8.45 12.13 12.64
CA GLY A 207 -7.11 12.22 12.06
C GLY A 207 -7.09 12.34 10.54
#